data_AF-A0A3C0TW40-F1
#
_entry.id   AF-A0A3C0TW40-F1
#
_cell.length_a   1.000
_cell.length_b   1.000
_cell.length_c   1.000
_cell.angle_alpha   90.00
_cell.angle_beta   90.00
_cell.angle_gamma   90.00
#
_symmetry.space_group_name_H-M   'P 1'
#
loop_
_entity.id
_entity.type
_entity.pdbx_description
1 polymer ?
#
loop_
_entity_poly.entity_id
_entity_poly.type
_entity_poly.pdbx_seq_one_letter_code
_entity_poly.pdbx_strand_id
1 'polypeptide(L)'
;MGVHPGRAGDDAQADERWRRLETFHLGCGWYRDGPAGPVDYYNAWGFQYGLFWLSRINPSFEGALLEDRLLSFARPYLYLITPQGFPAMGRSLDYRMAAPAPVAAASLVDPAALPPGTARRAQDVIWRYFVRHDCLRHGVPCQGYWSKDLRLINNYSGPASSLWSLRGLIIALSASPDHAFWQSPEQLLPVELADFEEDIPAPGWRLQGCRNSGEVKLFIKANASNPDYPVQPYPRWRAMLSKTVI
;
A
#
# COMPACT_ATOMS: atom_id res chain seq x y z
N MET A 1 -18.82 -31.55 -11.25
CA MET A 1 -18.44 -30.29 -10.57
C MET A 1 -19.65 -29.39 -10.57
N GLY A 2 -20.30 -29.22 -9.41
CA GLY A 2 -21.36 -28.23 -9.29
C GLY A 2 -20.72 -26.86 -9.29
N VAL A 3 -21.00 -26.06 -10.32
CA VAL A 3 -20.77 -24.62 -10.25
C VAL A 3 -21.74 -24.14 -9.18
N HIS A 4 -21.25 -23.76 -8.00
CA HIS A 4 -22.07 -23.00 -7.07
C HIS A 4 -22.29 -21.62 -7.72
N PRO A 5 -23.51 -21.30 -8.20
CA PRO A 5 -23.77 -19.93 -8.60
C PRO A 5 -23.53 -19.07 -7.36
N GLY A 6 -22.66 -18.07 -7.48
CA GLY A 6 -22.37 -17.16 -6.38
C GLY A 6 -23.68 -16.64 -5.79
N ARG A 7 -23.74 -16.52 -4.46
CA ARG A 7 -24.89 -15.85 -3.82
C ARG A 7 -25.03 -14.46 -4.43
N ALA A 8 -26.25 -14.07 -4.78
CA ALA A 8 -26.54 -12.68 -5.12
C ALA A 8 -26.04 -11.76 -3.99
N GLY A 9 -25.59 -10.56 -4.36
CA GLY A 9 -25.29 -9.51 -3.39
C GLY A 9 -26.52 -9.24 -2.52
N ASP A 10 -26.29 -8.98 -1.24
CA ASP A 10 -27.32 -8.68 -0.25
C ASP A 10 -26.97 -7.33 0.39
N ASP A 11 -27.84 -6.34 0.17
CA ASP A 11 -27.64 -4.97 0.63
C ASP A 11 -27.52 -4.90 2.16
N ALA A 12 -28.27 -5.72 2.90
CA ALA A 12 -28.19 -5.73 4.35
C ALA A 12 -26.82 -6.24 4.84
N GLN A 13 -26.25 -7.24 4.16
CA GLN A 13 -24.90 -7.71 4.43
C GLN A 13 -23.84 -6.68 4.01
N ALA A 14 -24.06 -5.95 2.92
CA ALA A 14 -23.16 -4.87 2.50
C ALA A 14 -23.12 -3.74 3.54
N ASP A 15 -24.28 -3.31 4.03
CA ASP A 15 -24.42 -2.29 5.07
C ASP A 15 -23.79 -2.74 6.39
N GLU A 16 -23.96 -4.01 6.79
CA GLU A 16 -23.32 -4.56 7.98
C GLU A 16 -21.79 -4.56 7.84
N ARG A 17 -21.27 -4.99 6.69
CA ARG A 17 -19.83 -4.96 6.40
C ARG A 17 -19.27 -3.54 6.39
N TRP A 18 -20.02 -2.59 5.84
CA TRP A 18 -19.65 -1.17 5.89
C TRP A 18 -19.61 -0.66 7.32
N ARG A 19 -20.68 -0.87 8.11
CA ARG A 19 -20.70 -0.49 9.54
C ARG A 19 -19.54 -1.11 10.33
N ARG A 20 -19.17 -2.36 10.01
CA ARG A 20 -17.99 -3.00 10.59
C ARG A 20 -16.69 -2.34 10.14
N LEU A 21 -16.54 -2.01 8.87
CA LEU A 21 -15.39 -1.29 8.33
C LEU A 21 -15.19 0.07 9.03
N GLU A 22 -16.28 0.77 9.33
CA GLU A 22 -16.24 2.04 10.06
C GLU A 22 -15.63 1.89 11.45
N THR A 23 -15.83 0.75 12.13
CA THR A 23 -15.18 0.49 13.43
C THR A 23 -13.66 0.37 13.35
N PHE A 24 -13.10 0.25 12.15
CA PHE A 24 -11.67 0.11 11.91
C PHE A 24 -11.00 1.46 11.61
N HIS A 25 -11.79 2.50 11.34
CA HIS A 25 -11.29 3.82 10.99
C HIS A 25 -10.65 4.51 12.20
N LEU A 26 -9.49 5.11 11.99
CA LEU A 26 -8.69 5.84 12.99
C LEU A 26 -8.79 7.36 12.83
N GLY A 27 -9.55 7.84 11.85
CA GLY A 27 -9.53 9.23 11.41
C GLY A 27 -8.54 9.48 10.26
N CYS A 28 -8.75 10.57 9.52
CA CYS A 28 -7.90 11.02 8.41
C CYS A 28 -7.60 9.92 7.37
N GLY A 29 -8.60 9.07 7.10
CA GLY A 29 -8.49 7.92 6.19
C GLY A 29 -7.60 6.77 6.66
N TRP A 30 -7.05 6.77 7.88
CA TRP A 30 -6.27 5.65 8.40
C TRP A 30 -7.17 4.53 8.91
N TYR A 31 -6.76 3.28 8.69
CA TYR A 31 -7.49 2.09 9.12
C TYR A 31 -6.55 1.08 9.78
N ARG A 32 -7.10 0.31 10.72
CA ARG A 32 -6.50 -0.90 11.30
C ARG A 32 -7.25 -2.14 10.86
N ASP A 33 -6.57 -3.29 10.79
CA ASP A 33 -7.21 -4.55 10.40
C ASP A 33 -7.97 -5.20 11.57
N GLY A 34 -9.19 -4.72 11.82
CA GLY A 34 -9.97 -5.09 12.99
C GLY A 34 -9.77 -4.13 14.18
N PRO A 35 -10.66 -4.13 15.19
CA PRO A 35 -10.60 -3.15 16.29
C PRO A 35 -9.31 -3.23 17.13
N ALA A 36 -8.70 -4.42 17.19
CA ALA A 36 -7.43 -4.69 17.87
C ALA A 36 -6.26 -4.95 16.90
N GLY A 37 -6.45 -4.70 15.60
CA GLY A 37 -5.42 -4.91 14.58
C GLY A 37 -4.30 -3.88 14.64
N PRO A 38 -3.09 -4.21 14.17
CA PRO A 38 -2.04 -3.22 13.98
C PRO A 38 -2.41 -2.25 12.85
N VAL A 39 -1.68 -1.12 12.77
CA VAL A 39 -1.56 -0.34 11.55
C VAL A 39 -0.22 -0.70 10.92
N ASP A 40 -0.25 -1.29 9.74
CA ASP A 40 0.94 -1.68 9.00
C ASP A 40 0.89 -1.24 7.53
N TYR A 41 1.97 -1.56 6.80
CA TYR A 41 2.08 -1.31 5.38
C TYR A 41 0.90 -1.84 4.56
N TYR A 42 0.40 -3.03 4.92
CA TYR A 42 -0.71 -3.65 4.21
C TYR A 42 -2.00 -2.86 4.40
N ASN A 43 -2.25 -2.37 5.61
CA ASN A 43 -3.43 -1.55 5.88
C ASN A 43 -3.38 -0.25 5.09
N ALA A 44 -2.21 0.38 5.05
CA ALA A 44 -2.01 1.62 4.32
C ALA A 44 -2.48 1.53 2.86
N TRP A 45 -1.99 0.57 2.07
CA TRP A 45 -2.43 0.49 0.66
C TRP A 45 -3.73 -0.29 0.47
N GLY A 46 -3.99 -1.31 1.29
CA GLY A 46 -5.10 -2.25 1.10
C GLY A 46 -6.47 -1.61 1.26
N PHE A 47 -6.66 -0.82 2.31
CA PHE A 47 -7.91 -0.08 2.51
C PHE A 47 -8.11 0.96 1.41
N GLN A 48 -7.08 1.76 1.11
CA GLN A 48 -7.17 2.83 0.12
C GLN A 48 -7.47 2.31 -1.29
N TYR A 49 -6.88 1.16 -1.66
CA TYR A 49 -7.21 0.48 -2.92
C TYR A 49 -8.71 0.14 -2.98
N GLY A 50 -9.28 -0.38 -1.89
CA GLY A 50 -10.71 -0.69 -1.80
C GLY A 50 -11.60 0.55 -1.85
N LEU A 51 -11.28 1.59 -1.06
CA LEU A 51 -12.05 2.84 -1.00
C LEU A 51 -12.07 3.54 -2.36
N PHE A 52 -10.93 3.58 -3.07
CA PHE A 52 -10.86 4.09 -4.43
C PHE A 52 -11.84 3.36 -5.36
N TRP A 53 -11.77 2.03 -5.44
CA TRP A 53 -12.67 1.31 -6.34
C TRP A 53 -14.13 1.44 -5.95
N LEU A 54 -14.44 1.50 -4.65
CA LEU A 54 -15.81 1.71 -4.17
C LEU A 54 -16.35 3.07 -4.63
N SER A 55 -15.57 4.16 -4.49
CA SER A 55 -15.99 5.49 -4.94
C SER A 55 -16.15 5.57 -6.46
N ARG A 56 -15.38 4.79 -7.24
CA ARG A 56 -15.50 4.72 -8.71
C ARG A 56 -16.70 3.88 -9.19
N ILE A 57 -16.94 2.75 -8.54
CA ILE A 57 -17.98 1.78 -8.96
C ILE A 57 -19.36 2.24 -8.50
N ASN A 58 -19.47 2.82 -7.30
CA ASN A 58 -20.73 3.31 -6.76
C ASN A 58 -20.55 4.71 -6.13
N PRO A 59 -20.47 5.78 -6.95
CA PRO A 59 -20.27 7.14 -6.45
C PRO A 59 -21.39 7.63 -5.51
N SER A 60 -22.61 7.09 -5.63
CA SER A 60 -23.72 7.42 -4.74
C SER A 60 -23.58 6.86 -3.32
N PHE A 61 -22.73 5.85 -3.13
CA PHE A 61 -22.45 5.28 -1.82
C PHE A 61 -21.27 6.01 -1.17
N GLU A 62 -21.57 7.01 -0.35
CA GLU A 62 -20.57 7.73 0.46
C GLU A 62 -19.40 8.31 -0.36
N GLY A 63 -19.58 8.59 -1.65
CA GLY A 63 -18.48 8.93 -2.57
C GLY A 63 -17.59 10.07 -2.09
N ALA A 64 -18.20 11.18 -1.65
CA ALA A 64 -17.47 12.33 -1.11
C ALA A 64 -16.69 11.99 0.17
N LEU A 65 -17.25 11.16 1.06
CA LEU A 65 -16.58 10.70 2.28
C LEU A 65 -15.39 9.79 1.95
N LEU A 66 -15.56 8.88 0.98
CA LEU A 66 -14.51 7.97 0.52
C LEU A 66 -13.33 8.73 -0.10
N GLU A 67 -13.63 9.71 -0.96
CA GLU A 67 -12.64 10.57 -1.59
C GLU A 67 -11.90 11.44 -0.57
N ASP A 68 -12.62 12.07 0.37
CA ASP A 68 -12.01 12.86 1.46
C ASP A 68 -11.05 12.01 2.31
N ARG A 69 -11.45 10.79 2.67
CA ARG A 69 -10.60 9.85 3.42
C ARG A 69 -9.35 9.48 2.65
N LEU A 70 -9.48 9.18 1.36
CA LEU A 70 -8.35 8.84 0.50
C LEU A 70 -7.36 10.01 0.40
N LEU A 71 -7.85 11.23 0.16
CA LEU A 71 -7.00 12.43 0.07
C LEU A 71 -6.32 12.75 1.40
N SER A 72 -7.06 12.65 2.51
CA SER A 72 -6.55 12.85 3.87
C SER A 72 -5.47 11.84 4.24
N PHE A 73 -5.60 10.60 3.77
CA PHE A 73 -4.60 9.56 3.98
C PHE A 73 -3.35 9.79 3.12
N ALA A 74 -3.54 10.04 1.82
CA ALA A 74 -2.46 10.01 0.83
C ALA A 74 -1.44 11.15 1.01
N ARG A 75 -1.89 12.33 1.46
CA ARG A 75 -1.04 13.51 1.66
C ARG A 75 0.13 13.25 2.64
N PRO A 76 -0.10 12.88 3.91
CA PRO A 76 0.98 12.55 4.83
C PRO A 76 1.66 11.21 4.45
N TYR A 77 0.94 10.28 3.83
CA TYR A 77 1.51 9.00 3.42
C TYR A 77 2.58 9.14 2.32
N LEU A 78 2.48 10.14 1.44
CA LEU A 78 3.47 10.44 0.41
C LEU A 78 4.89 10.61 0.98
N TYR A 79 5.02 11.14 2.20
CA TYR A 79 6.31 11.36 2.86
C TYR A 79 7.05 10.06 3.21
N LEU A 80 6.38 8.90 3.17
CA LEU A 80 7.04 7.60 3.34
C LEU A 80 7.77 7.13 2.07
N ILE A 81 7.43 7.68 0.90
CA ILE A 81 7.92 7.19 -0.39
C ILE A 81 9.20 7.93 -0.78
N THR A 82 10.22 7.17 -1.17
CA THR A 82 11.54 7.70 -1.52
C THR A 82 12.17 6.93 -2.69
N PRO A 83 13.12 7.54 -3.44
CA PRO A 83 14.02 6.82 -4.33
C PRO A 83 14.76 5.61 -3.71
N GLN A 84 14.86 5.58 -2.37
CA GLN A 84 15.47 4.52 -1.57
C GLN A 84 14.44 3.49 -1.06
N GLY A 85 13.22 3.48 -1.60
CA GLY A 85 12.14 2.57 -1.22
C GLY A 85 11.13 3.22 -0.28
N PHE A 86 10.83 2.57 0.84
CA PHE A 86 10.01 3.11 1.92
C PHE A 86 10.34 2.36 3.22
N PRO A 87 10.09 2.94 4.41
CA PRO A 87 10.33 2.25 5.67
C PRO A 87 9.27 1.15 5.87
N ALA A 88 9.56 -0.04 5.37
CA ALA A 88 8.67 -1.20 5.40
C ALA A 88 8.46 -1.73 6.83
N MET A 89 7.18 -2.00 7.16
CA MET A 89 6.74 -2.33 8.51
C MET A 89 5.51 -3.25 8.51
N GLY A 90 5.50 -4.18 9.46
CA GLY A 90 4.40 -5.10 9.72
C GLY A 90 4.26 -6.22 8.68
N ARG A 91 3.02 -6.61 8.36
CA ARG A 91 2.72 -7.83 7.60
C ARG A 91 2.68 -7.56 6.09
N SER A 92 2.55 -8.64 5.33
CA SER A 92 2.37 -8.62 3.88
C SER A 92 3.38 -7.78 3.09
N LEU A 93 4.63 -7.74 3.54
CA LEU A 93 5.70 -7.03 2.86
C LEU A 93 5.97 -7.58 1.45
N ASP A 94 5.50 -8.78 1.13
CA ASP A 94 5.52 -9.34 -0.21
C ASP A 94 4.83 -8.45 -1.26
N TYR A 95 3.93 -7.57 -0.82
CA TYR A 95 3.15 -6.69 -1.70
C TYR A 95 3.78 -5.31 -1.88
N ARG A 96 5.04 -5.12 -1.46
CA ARG A 96 5.80 -3.86 -1.40
C ARG A 96 5.67 -2.89 -2.58
N MET A 97 5.48 -3.35 -3.82
CA MET A 97 5.34 -2.44 -4.97
C MET A 97 3.92 -1.85 -5.10
N ALA A 98 3.00 -2.25 -4.21
CA ALA A 98 1.70 -1.60 -4.00
C ALA A 98 1.80 -0.32 -3.15
N ALA A 99 2.98 0.03 -2.62
CA ALA A 99 3.18 1.17 -1.74
C ALA A 99 2.63 2.47 -2.34
N PRO A 100 2.87 2.81 -3.62
CA PRO A 100 2.35 4.05 -4.21
C PRO A 100 0.86 4.02 -4.53
N ALA A 101 0.12 2.92 -4.30
CA ALA A 101 -1.29 2.81 -4.67
C ALA A 101 -2.20 3.92 -4.11
N PRO A 102 -2.11 4.32 -2.81
CA PRO A 102 -2.90 5.42 -2.27
C PRO A 102 -2.60 6.76 -2.96
N VAL A 103 -1.33 6.99 -3.30
CA VAL A 103 -0.87 8.22 -3.95
C VAL A 103 -1.37 8.27 -5.39
N ALA A 104 -1.28 7.18 -6.13
CA ALA A 104 -1.87 7.09 -7.48
C ALA A 104 -3.39 7.33 -7.43
N ALA A 105 -4.10 6.69 -6.49
CA ALA A 105 -5.54 6.84 -6.35
C ALA A 105 -5.96 8.28 -6.03
N ALA A 106 -5.30 8.91 -5.05
CA ALA A 106 -5.56 10.30 -4.66
C ALA A 106 -5.34 11.26 -5.84
N SER A 107 -4.31 11.04 -6.66
CA SER A 107 -4.05 11.86 -7.84
C SER A 107 -5.14 11.77 -8.91
N LEU A 108 -5.73 10.58 -9.07
CA LEU A 108 -6.84 10.39 -10.02
C LEU A 108 -8.17 10.94 -9.51
N VAL A 109 -8.33 11.06 -8.19
CA VAL A 109 -9.51 11.68 -7.56
C VAL A 109 -9.41 13.20 -7.61
N ASP A 110 -8.29 13.77 -7.14
CA ASP A 110 -8.06 15.21 -7.13
C ASP A 110 -6.60 15.53 -7.52
N PRO A 111 -6.35 15.82 -8.82
CA PRO A 111 -5.05 16.22 -9.32
C PRO A 111 -4.49 17.52 -8.71
N ALA A 112 -5.33 18.38 -8.14
CA ALA A 112 -4.89 19.62 -7.51
C ALA A 112 -4.41 19.35 -6.07
N ALA A 113 -5.10 18.48 -5.33
CA ALA A 113 -4.69 18.05 -4.00
C ALA A 113 -3.43 17.19 -4.02
N LEU A 114 -3.26 16.35 -5.05
CA LEU A 114 -2.08 15.50 -5.20
C LEU A 114 -1.62 15.48 -6.67
N PRO A 115 -0.59 16.29 -7.02
CA PRO A 115 -0.16 16.49 -8.40
C PRO A 115 0.19 15.19 -9.15
N PRO A 116 -0.27 15.01 -10.40
CA PRO A 116 -0.01 13.80 -11.17
C PRO A 116 1.47 13.50 -11.42
N GLY A 117 2.29 14.54 -11.59
CA GLY A 117 3.74 14.41 -11.71
C GLY A 117 4.40 13.78 -10.48
N THR A 118 3.93 14.14 -9.28
CA THR A 118 4.41 13.60 -8.00
C THR A 118 3.92 12.17 -7.80
N ALA A 119 2.67 11.89 -8.15
CA ALA A 119 2.12 10.53 -8.04
C ALA A 119 2.81 9.55 -8.99
N ARG A 120 3.09 9.97 -10.23
CA ARG A 120 3.88 9.17 -11.18
C ARG A 120 5.31 8.97 -10.68
N ARG A 121 5.95 10.02 -10.12
CA ARG A 121 7.27 9.90 -9.49
C ARG A 121 7.27 8.85 -8.39
N ALA A 122 6.29 8.88 -7.49
CA ALA A 122 6.14 7.92 -6.39
C ALA A 122 6.00 6.48 -6.91
N GLN A 123 5.20 6.28 -7.96
CA GLN A 123 5.08 4.99 -8.63
C GLN A 123 6.42 4.52 -9.21
N ASP A 124 7.08 5.38 -9.98
CA ASP A 124 8.31 5.06 -10.70
C ASP A 124 9.47 4.74 -9.76
N VAL A 125 9.65 5.50 -8.69
CA VAL A 125 10.78 5.27 -7.78
C VAL A 125 10.65 3.95 -7.02
N ILE A 126 9.44 3.56 -6.60
CA ILE A 126 9.21 2.29 -5.92
C ILE A 126 9.49 1.14 -6.87
N TRP A 127 8.98 1.20 -8.10
CA TRP A 127 9.24 0.18 -9.10
C TRP A 127 10.72 0.09 -9.46
N ARG A 128 11.38 1.22 -9.75
CA ARG A 128 12.83 1.28 -10.01
C ARG A 128 13.65 0.73 -8.85
N TYR A 129 13.26 1.06 -7.61
CA TYR A 129 13.94 0.56 -6.41
C TYR A 129 13.91 -0.96 -6.37
N PHE A 130 12.73 -1.58 -6.43
CA PHE A 130 12.62 -3.03 -6.32
C PHE A 130 13.13 -3.77 -7.57
N VAL A 131 12.95 -3.23 -8.77
CA VAL A 131 13.51 -3.81 -10.01
C VAL A 131 15.04 -3.87 -9.94
N ARG A 132 15.71 -2.81 -9.44
CA ARG A 132 17.17 -2.81 -9.26
C ARG A 132 17.67 -3.82 -8.23
N HIS A 133 16.79 -4.36 -7.38
CA HIS A 133 17.11 -5.38 -6.38
C HIS A 133 16.67 -6.79 -6.83
N ASP A 134 16.42 -7.01 -8.12
CA ASP A 134 16.01 -8.31 -8.69
C ASP A 134 14.68 -8.85 -8.14
N CYS A 135 13.76 -7.95 -7.78
CA CYS A 135 12.42 -8.31 -7.30
C CYS A 135 11.51 -8.94 -8.35
N LEU A 136 11.88 -8.92 -9.63
CA LEU A 136 11.10 -9.50 -10.71
C LEU A 136 11.80 -10.73 -11.27
N ARG A 137 11.10 -11.86 -11.33
CA ARG A 137 11.56 -13.10 -11.95
C ARG A 137 10.66 -13.39 -13.15
N HIS A 138 11.23 -13.37 -14.35
CA HIS A 138 10.46 -13.50 -15.60
C HIS A 138 9.29 -12.50 -15.70
N GLY A 139 9.50 -11.27 -15.23
CA GLY A 139 8.48 -10.22 -15.20
C GLY A 139 7.46 -10.33 -14.06
N VAL A 140 7.56 -11.35 -13.19
CA VAL A 140 6.64 -11.57 -12.07
C VAL A 140 7.29 -11.18 -10.74
N PRO A 141 6.61 -10.42 -9.85
CA PRO A 141 7.08 -10.14 -8.50
C PRO A 141 7.46 -11.40 -7.73
N CYS A 142 8.67 -11.43 -7.16
CA CYS A 142 9.10 -12.53 -6.31
C CYS A 142 8.42 -12.50 -4.94
N GLN A 143 8.25 -13.68 -4.34
CA GLN A 143 7.76 -13.88 -2.98
C GLN A 143 8.83 -13.50 -1.92
N GLY A 144 8.74 -12.31 -1.33
CA GLY A 144 9.70 -11.77 -0.36
C GLY A 144 9.80 -10.24 -0.42
N TYR A 145 10.90 -9.66 0.07
CA TYR A 145 11.09 -8.20 0.07
C TYR A 145 12.03 -7.67 -1.03
N TRP A 146 13.30 -8.05 -1.07
CA TRP A 146 14.17 -7.69 -2.20
C TRP A 146 14.31 -8.81 -3.22
N SER A 147 14.31 -10.05 -2.74
CA SER A 147 14.35 -11.23 -3.58
C SER A 147 13.42 -12.27 -3.00
N LYS A 148 13.44 -13.49 -3.58
CA LYS A 148 12.67 -14.60 -3.01
C LYS A 148 13.19 -14.90 -1.61
N ASP A 149 12.40 -14.57 -0.60
CA ASP A 149 12.67 -14.86 0.80
C ASP A 149 11.39 -15.32 1.48
N LEU A 150 11.24 -16.64 1.58
CA LEU A 150 10.05 -17.25 2.15
C LEU A 150 9.94 -17.00 3.67
N ARG A 151 10.99 -16.53 4.35
CA ARG A 151 10.90 -16.15 5.77
C ARG A 151 10.02 -14.91 5.97
N LEU A 152 9.88 -14.08 4.94
CA LEU A 152 9.17 -12.80 4.97
C LEU A 152 7.73 -12.91 4.41
N ILE A 153 7.28 -14.10 4.01
CA ILE A 153 5.90 -14.32 3.57
C ILE A 153 5.00 -14.77 4.73
N ASN A 154 3.74 -14.36 4.67
CA ASN A 154 2.76 -14.72 5.70
C ASN A 154 2.17 -16.11 5.44
N ASN A 155 1.60 -16.73 6.49
CA ASN A 155 0.99 -18.05 6.42
C ASN A 155 -0.15 -18.20 5.41
N TYR A 156 -0.82 -17.10 5.09
CA TYR A 156 -1.90 -17.03 4.09
C TYR A 156 -1.40 -16.76 2.66
N SER A 157 -0.08 -16.60 2.46
CA SER A 157 0.45 -16.25 1.14
C SER A 157 0.49 -17.50 0.25
N GLY A 158 -0.15 -17.42 -0.91
CA GLY A 158 -0.12 -18.43 -1.96
C GLY A 158 0.85 -18.05 -3.10
N PRO A 159 1.02 -18.93 -4.10
CA PRO A 159 1.96 -18.73 -5.21
C PRO A 159 1.78 -17.41 -5.98
N ALA A 160 0.54 -16.93 -6.08
CA ALA A 160 0.18 -15.70 -6.79
C ALA A 160 0.11 -14.45 -5.88
N SER A 161 0.34 -14.58 -4.57
CA SER A 161 0.16 -13.49 -3.62
C SER A 161 1.04 -12.28 -3.94
N SER A 162 2.26 -12.47 -4.43
CA SER A 162 3.15 -11.36 -4.80
C SER A 162 2.58 -10.44 -5.88
N LEU A 163 1.58 -10.88 -6.67
CA LEU A 163 0.87 -10.06 -7.66
C LEU A 163 0.00 -8.95 -7.04
N TRP A 164 -0.27 -8.98 -5.73
CA TRP A 164 -0.87 -7.81 -5.05
C TRP A 164 0.01 -6.56 -5.17
N SER A 165 1.32 -6.72 -5.39
CA SER A 165 2.25 -5.64 -5.76
C SER A 165 1.80 -4.79 -6.97
N LEU A 166 0.93 -5.30 -7.83
CA LEU A 166 0.45 -4.59 -9.02
C LEU A 166 -0.60 -3.51 -8.71
N ARG A 167 -1.06 -3.36 -7.45
CA ARG A 167 -2.20 -2.47 -7.13
C ARG A 167 -2.00 -1.02 -7.55
N GLY A 168 -0.79 -0.47 -7.38
CA GLY A 168 -0.49 0.89 -7.87
C GLY A 168 -0.56 1.00 -9.39
N LEU A 169 -0.03 0.00 -10.11
CA LEU A 169 -0.10 -0.03 -11.57
C LEU A 169 -1.54 -0.16 -12.07
N ILE A 170 -2.35 -1.01 -11.43
CA ILE A 170 -3.76 -1.19 -11.82
C ILE A 170 -4.55 0.11 -11.68
N ILE A 171 -4.31 0.87 -10.61
CA ILE A 171 -4.93 2.20 -10.43
C ILE A 171 -4.45 3.15 -11.53
N ALA A 172 -3.13 3.27 -11.72
CA ALA A 172 -2.56 4.14 -12.73
C ALA A 172 -3.10 3.84 -14.13
N LEU A 173 -3.14 2.56 -14.52
CA LEU A 173 -3.61 2.08 -15.82
C LEU A 173 -5.13 2.23 -16.03
N SER A 174 -5.90 2.54 -14.98
CA SER A 174 -7.32 2.90 -15.14
C SER A 174 -7.51 4.28 -15.78
N ALA A 175 -6.48 5.13 -15.74
CA ALA A 175 -6.49 6.42 -16.44
C ALA A 175 -6.19 6.23 -17.93
N SER A 176 -6.93 6.95 -18.78
CA SER A 176 -6.70 6.95 -20.22
C SER A 176 -5.27 7.40 -20.57
N PRO A 177 -4.68 6.96 -21.70
CA PRO A 177 -3.33 7.37 -22.09
C PRO A 177 -3.09 8.89 -22.13
N ASP A 178 -4.10 9.67 -22.49
CA ASP A 178 -4.02 11.14 -22.56
C ASP A 178 -4.27 11.85 -21.21
N HIS A 179 -4.51 11.10 -20.13
CA HIS A 179 -4.76 11.66 -18.81
C HIS A 179 -3.52 12.37 -18.24
N ALA A 180 -3.73 13.43 -17.45
CA ALA A 180 -2.65 14.22 -16.84
C ALA A 180 -1.64 13.38 -16.04
N PHE A 181 -2.08 12.27 -15.43
CA PHE A 181 -1.19 11.28 -14.81
C PHE A 181 -0.04 10.83 -15.70
N TRP A 182 -0.28 10.61 -16.99
CA TRP A 182 0.72 10.19 -17.96
C TRP A 182 1.41 11.37 -18.65
N GLN A 183 0.75 12.52 -18.76
CA GLN A 183 1.23 13.65 -19.57
C GLN A 183 1.95 14.74 -18.75
N SER A 184 1.65 14.87 -17.46
CA SER A 184 2.27 15.90 -16.63
C SER A 184 3.78 15.69 -16.48
N PRO A 185 4.59 16.76 -16.38
CA PRO A 185 6.00 16.65 -16.04
C PRO A 185 6.20 15.94 -14.69
N GLU A 186 7.29 15.18 -14.56
CA GLU A 186 7.67 14.57 -13.28
C GLU A 186 7.92 15.68 -12.23
N GLN A 187 7.46 15.44 -11.00
CA GLN A 187 7.67 16.35 -9.87
C GLN A 187 8.35 15.60 -8.73
N LEU A 188 9.18 16.30 -7.97
CA LEU A 188 10.00 15.73 -6.89
C LEU A 188 9.15 15.27 -5.70
N LEU A 189 9.60 14.22 -5.02
CA LEU A 189 9.04 13.75 -3.76
C LEU A 189 9.46 14.66 -2.60
N PRO A 190 8.74 14.63 -1.46
CA PRO A 190 9.07 15.47 -0.30
C PRO A 190 10.54 15.39 0.14
N VAL A 191 11.10 14.17 0.22
CA VAL A 191 12.50 13.97 0.61
C VAL A 191 13.50 14.53 -0.40
N GLU A 192 13.13 14.66 -1.67
CA GLU A 192 14.00 15.21 -2.72
C GLU A 192 14.04 16.76 -2.66
N LEU A 193 13.05 17.39 -2.02
CA LEU A 193 12.93 18.84 -1.87
C LEU A 193 13.70 19.39 -0.67
N ALA A 194 13.56 18.78 0.51
CA ALA A 194 14.19 19.24 1.75
C ALA A 194 14.26 18.14 2.82
N ASP A 195 15.10 18.36 3.84
CA ASP A 195 14.98 17.61 5.10
C ASP A 195 13.62 17.92 5.75
N PHE A 196 13.01 16.95 6.41
CA PHE A 196 11.72 17.13 7.06
C PHE A 196 11.56 16.28 8.32
N GLU A 197 10.68 16.74 9.21
CA GLU A 197 10.07 15.92 10.26
C GLU A 197 8.56 16.08 10.17
N GLU A 198 7.83 14.97 10.09
CA GLU A 198 6.37 14.96 9.91
C GLU A 198 5.73 14.04 10.95
N ASP A 199 4.79 14.57 11.73
CA ASP A 199 3.99 13.77 12.66
C ASP A 199 2.69 13.33 11.98
N ILE A 200 2.37 12.02 12.05
CA ILE A 200 1.11 11.46 11.55
C ILE A 200 0.34 10.91 12.75
N PRO A 201 -0.55 11.71 13.37
CA PRO A 201 -1.12 11.37 14.68
C PRO A 201 -2.02 10.14 14.69
N ALA A 202 -2.83 9.94 13.64
CA ALA A 202 -3.82 8.85 13.59
C ALA A 202 -3.20 7.44 13.78
N PRO A 203 -2.09 7.08 13.11
CA PRO A 203 -1.36 5.84 13.41
C PRO A 203 -0.28 6.00 14.51
N GLY A 204 -0.11 7.19 15.09
CA GLY A 204 0.90 7.47 16.11
C GLY A 204 2.33 7.44 15.57
N TRP A 205 2.55 7.94 14.36
CA TRP A 205 3.84 7.88 13.66
C TRP A 205 4.54 9.23 13.63
N ARG A 206 5.87 9.18 13.50
CA ARG A 206 6.72 10.31 13.12
C ARG A 206 7.65 9.88 12.02
N LEU A 207 7.81 10.72 11.02
CA LEU A 207 8.75 10.55 9.92
C LEU A 207 9.89 11.55 10.06
N GLN A 208 11.09 11.13 9.66
CA GLN A 208 12.23 12.00 9.48
C GLN A 208 12.86 11.70 8.12
N GLY A 209 12.88 12.70 7.23
CA GLY A 209 13.49 12.62 5.91
C GLY A 209 14.80 13.39 5.86
N CYS A 210 15.81 12.83 5.20
CA CYS A 210 17.06 13.51 4.90
C CYS A 210 17.24 13.62 3.39
N ARG A 211 17.26 14.84 2.85
CA ARG A 211 17.41 15.13 1.43
C ARG A 211 18.72 14.63 0.86
N ASN A 212 19.81 14.75 1.62
CA ASN A 212 21.14 14.38 1.12
C ASN A 212 21.27 12.86 0.89
N SER A 213 20.70 12.04 1.77
CA SER A 213 20.70 10.59 1.60
C SER A 213 19.47 10.07 0.82
N GLY A 214 18.40 10.85 0.77
CA GLY A 214 17.08 10.43 0.31
C GLY A 214 16.37 9.48 1.28
N GLU A 215 16.94 9.18 2.44
CA GLU A 215 16.36 8.23 3.39
C GLU A 215 15.19 8.85 4.16
N VAL A 216 14.18 8.01 4.44
CA VAL A 216 13.07 8.32 5.35
C VAL A 216 13.04 7.28 6.46
N LYS A 217 13.09 7.75 7.71
CA LYS A 217 12.97 6.92 8.91
C LYS A 217 11.57 7.05 9.49
N LEU A 218 10.97 5.93 9.86
CA LEU A 218 9.68 5.85 10.54
C LEU A 218 9.88 5.53 12.02
N PHE A 219 9.35 6.37 12.90
CA PHE A 219 9.27 6.13 14.33
C PHE A 219 7.82 5.84 14.71
N ILE A 220 7.56 4.66 15.27
CA ILE A 220 6.23 4.24 15.72
C ILE A 220 6.15 4.49 17.23
N LYS A 221 5.48 5.56 17.65
CA LYS A 221 5.46 6.00 19.06
C LYS A 221 4.90 4.93 20.00
N ALA A 222 3.89 4.19 19.55
CA ALA A 222 3.26 3.11 20.32
C ALA A 222 4.17 1.88 20.56
N ASN A 223 5.24 1.73 19.78
CA ASN A 223 6.13 0.56 19.82
C ASN A 223 7.55 0.91 20.30
N ALA A 224 7.77 2.09 20.89
CA ALA A 224 9.10 2.56 21.27
C ALA A 224 9.86 1.64 22.23
N SER A 225 9.15 0.79 22.99
CA SER A 225 9.70 -0.19 23.93
C SER A 225 9.68 -1.63 23.42
N ASN A 226 9.21 -1.88 22.19
CA ASN A 226 9.18 -3.24 21.65
C ASN A 226 10.60 -3.73 21.39
N PRO A 227 10.93 -4.99 21.74
CA PRO A 227 12.21 -5.57 21.39
C PRO A 227 12.32 -5.77 19.88
N ASP A 228 13.55 -5.79 19.36
CA ASP A 228 13.79 -6.22 17.99
C ASP A 228 13.37 -7.69 17.84
N TYR A 229 12.48 -7.95 16.90
CA TYR A 229 12.06 -9.30 16.56
C TYR A 229 12.91 -9.82 15.40
N PRO A 230 13.85 -10.76 15.64
CA PRO A 230 14.67 -11.29 14.56
C PRO A 230 13.82 -12.09 13.58
N VAL A 231 14.17 -12.01 12.30
CA VAL A 231 13.54 -12.82 11.24
C VAL A 231 13.77 -14.30 11.55
N GLN A 232 12.67 -15.02 11.76
CA GLN A 232 12.71 -16.43 12.10
C GLN A 232 13.03 -17.30 10.86
N PRO A 233 13.71 -18.45 11.02
CA PRO A 233 13.95 -19.38 9.93
C PRO A 233 12.65 -19.88 9.28
N TYR A 234 12.68 -20.14 7.98
CA TYR A 234 11.52 -20.70 7.29
C TYR A 234 11.28 -22.14 7.77
N PRO A 235 10.10 -22.49 8.31
CA PRO A 235 9.88 -23.79 8.91
C PRO A 235 10.08 -24.95 7.93
N ARG A 236 10.77 -26.01 8.37
CA ARG A 236 11.10 -27.19 7.54
C ARG A 236 9.87 -27.81 6.86
N TRP A 237 8.74 -27.88 7.57
CA TRP A 237 7.51 -28.45 7.03
C TRP A 237 6.90 -27.62 5.89
N ARG A 238 7.04 -26.29 5.92
CA ARG A 238 6.64 -25.43 4.80
C ARG A 238 7.56 -25.57 3.60
N ALA A 239 8.86 -25.73 3.84
CA ALA A 239 9.83 -25.96 2.78
C ALA A 239 9.57 -27.26 2.00
N MET A 240 8.99 -28.29 2.65
CA MET A 240 8.58 -29.52 1.97
C MET A 240 7.41 -29.28 1.00
N LEU A 241 6.42 -28.48 1.41
CA LEU A 241 5.27 -28.15 0.58
C LEU A 241 5.64 -27.28 -0.64
N SER A 242 6.61 -26.37 -0.49
CA SER A 242 7.01 -25.48 -1.58
C SER A 242 7.85 -26.14 -2.69
N LYS A 243 8.40 -27.34 -2.46
CA LYS A 243 9.12 -28.12 -3.48
C LYS A 243 8.20 -28.92 -4.41
N THR A 244 6.89 -28.97 -4.10
CA THR A 244 5.93 -29.82 -4.82
C THR A 244 5.14 -29.06 -5.90
N VAL A 245 5.46 -27.78 -6.12
CA VAL A 245 4.83 -26.95 -7.16
C VAL A 245 5.95 -26.39 -8.05
N ILE A 246 6.30 -27.17 -9.07
CA ILE A 246 7.04 -26.72 -10.26
C ILE A 246 6.11 -26.97 -11.45
#